data_AF-A0A151MT68-F1
#
_entry.id   AF-A0A151MT68-F1
#
_cell.length_a   1.000
_cell.length_b   1.000
_cell.length_c   1.000
_cell.angle_alpha   90.00
_cell.angle_beta   90.00
_cell.angle_gamma   90.00
#
_symmetry.space_group_name_H-M   'P 1'
#
loop_
_entity.id
_entity.type
_entity.pdbx_description
1 polymer ?
#
loop_
_entity_poly.entity_id
_entity_poly.type
_entity_poly.pdbx_seq_one_letter_code
_entity_poly.pdbx_strand_id
1 'polypeptide(L)' 'MFSRKTAFTVGKLQIQNLKIEEIMVETVLAPWTIFLVISAAVLIMSFLMFLPPAAVVIWRMKYMPQITLNGAV' A
#
# COMPACT_ATOMS: atom_id res chain seq x y z
N MET A 1 26.61 -47.92 -9.74
CA MET A 1 27.32 -46.61 -9.73
C MET A 1 26.47 -45.42 -10.25
N PHE A 2 25.29 -45.66 -10.86
CA PHE A 2 24.46 -44.61 -11.49
C PHE A 2 23.58 -43.78 -10.54
N SER A 3 23.20 -44.31 -9.36
CA SER A 3 22.21 -43.68 -8.46
C SER A 3 22.72 -42.44 -7.69
N ARG A 4 24.03 -42.31 -7.46
CA ARG A 4 24.57 -41.12 -6.76
C ARG A 4 24.64 -39.86 -7.64
N LYS A 5 24.76 -40.02 -8.96
CA LYS A 5 24.83 -38.87 -9.89
C LYS A 5 23.47 -38.18 -10.04
N THR A 6 22.37 -38.93 -10.00
CA THR A 6 21.02 -38.38 -10.11
C THR A 6 20.63 -37.61 -8.85
N ALA A 7 20.89 -38.17 -7.66
CA ALA A 7 20.63 -37.50 -6.39
C ALA A 7 21.39 -36.17 -6.24
N PHE A 8 22.66 -36.13 -6.66
CA PHE A 8 23.47 -34.92 -6.63
C PHE A 8 22.95 -33.83 -7.61
N THR A 9 22.45 -34.26 -8.77
CA THR A 9 21.88 -33.34 -9.77
C THR A 9 20.57 -32.72 -9.27
N VAL A 10 19.71 -33.52 -8.64
CA VAL A 10 18.44 -33.04 -8.04
C VAL A 10 18.69 -32.07 -6.89
N GLY A 11 19.64 -32.38 -5.99
CA GLY A 11 20.01 -31.47 -4.90
C GLY A 11 20.56 -30.13 -5.41
N LYS A 12 21.37 -30.15 -6.48
CA LYS A 12 21.90 -28.91 -7.09
C LYS A 12 20.80 -28.07 -7.76
N LEU A 13 19.77 -28.70 -8.30
CA LEU A 13 18.61 -28.04 -8.92
C LEU A 13 17.68 -27.40 -7.89
N GLN A 14 17.47 -28.06 -6.75
CA GLN A 14 16.71 -27.50 -5.63
C GLN A 14 17.42 -26.30 -4.99
N ILE A 15 18.75 -26.35 -4.83
CA ILE A 15 19.53 -25.23 -4.30
C ILE A 15 19.48 -24.02 -5.26
N GLN A 16 19.51 -24.26 -6.58
CA GLN A 16 19.35 -23.17 -7.55
C GLN A 16 17.94 -22.57 -7.50
N ASN A 17 16.89 -23.39 -7.36
CA ASN A 17 15.52 -22.89 -7.22
C ASN A 17 15.35 -22.05 -5.95
N LEU A 18 15.80 -22.55 -4.80
CA LEU A 18 15.75 -21.80 -3.53
C LEU A 18 16.49 -20.47 -3.62
N LYS A 19 17.67 -20.46 -4.26
CA LYS A 19 18.45 -19.24 -4.44
C LYS A 19 17.75 -18.25 -5.39
N ILE A 20 17.11 -18.73 -6.45
CA ILE A 20 16.34 -17.88 -7.37
C ILE A 20 15.09 -17.31 -6.68
N GLU A 21 14.40 -18.11 -5.87
CA GLU A 21 13.22 -17.70 -5.13
C GLU A 21 13.56 -16.63 -4.08
N GLU A 22 14.64 -16.81 -3.33
CA GLU A 22 15.13 -15.82 -2.36
C GLU A 22 15.51 -14.49 -3.03
N ILE A 23 16.22 -14.55 -4.16
CA ILE A 23 16.59 -13.37 -4.94
C ILE A 23 15.34 -12.70 -5.53
N MET A 24 14.37 -13.47 -6.00
CA MET A 24 13.11 -12.94 -6.54
C MET A 24 12.30 -12.24 -5.46
N VAL A 25 12.26 -12.79 -4.23
CA VAL A 25 11.60 -12.16 -3.09
C VAL A 25 12.29 -10.85 -2.72
N GLU A 26 13.62 -10.83 -2.61
CA GLU A 26 14.37 -9.62 -2.26
C GLU A 26 14.26 -8.52 -3.33
N THR A 27 14.35 -8.91 -4.61
CA THR A 27 14.22 -7.99 -5.76
C THR A 27 12.79 -7.48 -5.97
N VAL A 28 11.76 -8.18 -5.50
CA VAL A 28 10.36 -7.71 -5.56
C VAL A 28 9.99 -6.89 -4.32
N LEU A 29 10.51 -7.24 -3.13
CA LEU A 29 10.22 -6.52 -1.90
C LEU A 29 10.77 -5.10 -1.92
N ALA A 30 12.00 -4.89 -2.40
CA ALA A 30 12.61 -3.56 -2.37
C ALA A 30 11.86 -2.51 -3.22
N PRO A 31 11.46 -2.79 -4.49
CA PRO A 31 10.59 -1.89 -5.25
C PRO A 31 9.21 -1.72 -4.63
N TRP A 32 8.65 -2.78 -4.03
CA TRP A 32 7.30 -2.73 -3.44
C TRP A 32 7.23 -1.81 -2.23
N THR A 33 8.25 -1.83 -1.36
CA THR A 33 8.36 -0.91 -0.24
C THR A 33 8.42 0.55 -0.71
N ILE A 34 9.20 0.85 -1.76
CA ILE A 34 9.28 2.19 -2.33
C ILE A 34 7.90 2.64 -2.84
N PHE A 35 7.20 1.76 -3.55
CA PHE A 35 5.86 2.05 -4.07
C PHE A 35 4.84 2.32 -2.93
N LEU A 36 4.88 1.52 -1.86
CA LEU A 36 4.03 1.71 -0.69
C LEU A 36 4.30 3.03 0.02
N VAL A 37 5.57 3.44 0.15
CA VAL A 37 5.96 4.71 0.77
C VAL A 37 5.46 5.90 -0.05
N ILE A 38 5.62 5.85 -1.38
CA ILE A 38 5.11 6.90 -2.28
C ILE A 38 3.58 6.98 -2.20
N SER A 39 2.90 5.83 -2.25
CA SER A 39 1.44 5.76 -2.12
C SER A 39 0.96 6.36 -0.80
N ALA A 40 1.60 5.99 0.33
CA ALA A 40 1.29 6.53 1.63
C ALA A 40 1.52 8.05 1.70
N ALA A 41 2.62 8.56 1.15
CA ALA A 41 2.93 9.98 1.14
C ALA A 41 1.87 10.78 0.35
N VAL A 42 1.47 10.31 -0.82
CA VAL A 42 0.42 10.93 -1.65
C VAL A 42 -0.92 10.91 -0.91
N LEU A 43 -1.28 9.79 -0.28
CA LEU A 43 -2.50 9.69 0.52
C LEU A 43 -2.51 10.68 1.67
N ILE A 44 -1.41 10.77 2.43
CA ILE A 44 -1.29 11.72 3.56
C ILE A 44 -1.42 13.16 3.08
N MET A 45 -0.74 13.54 1.99
CA MET A 45 -0.85 14.88 1.41
C MET A 45 -2.29 15.19 0.97
N SER A 46 -2.94 14.23 0.31
CA SER A 46 -4.34 14.34 -0.10
C SER A 46 -5.26 14.53 1.11
N PHE A 47 -5.16 13.66 2.13
CA PHE A 47 -5.94 13.76 3.36
C PHE A 47 -5.73 15.10 4.07
N LEU A 48 -4.49 15.57 4.19
CA LEU A 48 -4.18 16.88 4.80
C LEU A 48 -4.78 18.05 4.00
N MET A 49 -4.92 17.92 2.69
CA MET A 49 -5.57 18.94 1.86
C MET A 49 -7.10 18.92 2.00
N PHE A 50 -7.71 17.76 2.22
CA PHE A 50 -9.16 17.60 2.34
C PHE A 50 -9.72 17.78 3.75
N LEU A 51 -8.94 17.48 4.80
CA LEU A 51 -9.37 17.60 6.20
C LEU A 51 -9.77 19.03 6.61
N PRO A 52 -8.97 20.08 6.32
CA PRO A 52 -9.29 21.43 6.75
C PRO A 52 -10.58 21.97 6.10
N PRO A 53 -10.79 21.85 4.77
CA PRO A 53 -12.05 22.25 4.15
C PRO A 53 -13.25 21.47 4.70
N ALA A 54 -13.12 20.16 4.89
CA ALA A 54 -14.21 19.34 5.43
C ALA A 54 -14.58 19.76 6.86
N ALA A 55 -13.58 19.98 7.73
CA ALA A 55 -13.81 20.45 9.10
C ALA A 55 -14.45 21.84 9.11
N VAL A 56 -14.04 22.75 8.22
CA VAL A 56 -14.64 24.08 8.07
C VAL A 56 -16.09 23.99 7.58
N VAL A 57 -16.39 23.13 6.60
CA VAL A 57 -17.76 22.92 6.12
C VAL A 57 -18.66 22.34 7.21
N ILE A 58 -18.19 21.32 7.93
CA ILE A 58 -18.93 20.71 9.06
C ILE A 58 -19.15 21.74 10.17
N TRP A 59 -18.13 22.53 10.50
CA TRP A 59 -18.25 23.64 11.44
C TRP A 59 -19.31 24.63 10.97
N ARG A 60 -19.23 25.09 9.72
CA ARG A 60 -20.22 26.01 9.13
C ARG A 60 -21.64 25.47 9.19
N MET A 61 -21.86 24.20 8.85
CA MET A 61 -23.18 23.57 8.95
C MET A 61 -23.68 23.44 10.40
N LYS A 62 -22.77 23.22 11.36
CA LYS A 62 -23.12 23.13 12.78
C LYS A 62 -23.53 24.49 13.37
N TYR A 63 -22.92 25.60 12.91
CA TYR A 63 -23.20 26.96 13.40
C TYR A 63 -24.26 27.72 12.59
N MET A 64 -24.51 27.29 11.35
CA MET A 64 -25.66 27.70 10.55
C MET A 64 -26.46 26.44 10.21
N PRO A 65 -27.16 25.83 11.18
CA PRO A 65 -28.19 24.87 10.83
C PRO A 65 -29.15 25.65 9.96
N GLN A 66 -29.34 25.15 8.75
CA GLN A 66 -30.09 25.79 7.67
C GLN A 66 -31.26 26.58 8.24
N ILE A 67 -31.25 27.88 7.99
CA ILE A 67 -32.37 28.78 8.28
C ILE A 67 -33.60 28.01 7.81
N THR A 68 -34.44 27.70 8.78
CA THR A 68 -35.61 26.86 8.61
C THR A 68 -36.35 27.26 7.35
N LEU A 69 -36.66 26.30 6.48
CA LEU A 69 -37.67 26.43 5.43
C LEU A 69 -39.09 26.53 6.04
N ASN A 70 -39.20 27.19 7.19
CA ASN A 70 -40.40 27.50 7.93
C ASN A 70 -40.31 28.99 8.30
N GLY A 71 -40.75 29.85 7.39
CA GLY A 71 -41.22 31.20 7.67
C GLY A 71 -40.16 32.30 7.80
N ALA A 72 -40.02 33.10 6.74
CA ALA A 72 -39.87 34.55 6.86
C ALA A 72 -40.22 35.22 5.52
N VAL A 73 -41.38 35.90 5.53
CA VAL A 73 -42.06 36.76 4.52
C VAL A 73 -42.45 36.14 3.18
#